data_AF-A0A850C3Y8-F1
#
_entry.id   AF-A0A850C3Y8-F1
#
_cell.length_a   1.000
_cell.length_b   1.000
_cell.length_c   1.000
_cell.angle_alpha   90.00
_cell.angle_beta   90.00
_cell.angle_gamma   90.00
#
_symmetry.space_group_name_H-M   'P 1'
#
loop_
_entity.id
_entity.type
_entity.pdbx_description
1 polymer ?
#
loop_
_entity_poly.entity_id
_entity_poly.type
_entity_poly.pdbx_seq_one_letter_code
_entity_poly.pdbx_strand_id
1 'polypeptide(L)'
;MEGKFYVWTLDEIREVLKDDSEFFEAAYGIVVHGNWEGKTILQRALDDASLAARFKLDPETVPAKLTDCRARLLSVRNSRIRPGTDDKILASWNGLMLATIAEASQVLDSRSLLPTADQQDGRCQILAARNAEFLLKELRPGGKLKHSWRGGKAINEVFLRITPRRYWDCSNSIKPTSTTNGLPPQRN
;
A
#
# COMPACT_ATOMS: atom_id res chain seq x y z
N MET A 1 -11.81 -5.63 21.76
CA MET A 1 -12.42 -5.89 20.43
C MET A 1 -12.10 -4.74 19.50
N GLU A 2 -11.00 -4.88 18.79
CA GLU A 2 -10.72 -4.16 17.55
C GLU A 2 -11.82 -4.55 16.54
N GLY A 3 -12.55 -3.59 15.97
CA GLY A 3 -13.63 -3.89 15.00
C GLY A 3 -14.96 -3.19 15.26
N LYS A 4 -15.23 -2.70 16.49
CA LYS A 4 -16.46 -1.96 16.82
C LYS A 4 -16.64 -0.64 16.03
N PHE A 5 -15.57 -0.12 15.44
CA PHE A 5 -15.59 1.15 14.71
C PHE A 5 -16.33 1.05 13.36
N TYR A 6 -16.28 -0.11 12.68
CA TYR A 6 -16.83 -0.26 11.33
C TYR A 6 -18.16 -1.01 11.24
N VAL A 7 -18.57 -1.65 12.34
CA VAL A 7 -19.78 -2.46 12.41
C VAL A 7 -20.97 -1.65 12.91
N TRP A 8 -22.15 -1.95 12.38
CA TRP A 8 -23.42 -1.31 12.73
C TRP A 8 -24.46 -2.35 13.12
N THR A 9 -25.36 -2.02 14.05
CA THR A 9 -26.59 -2.80 14.21
C THR A 9 -27.71 -2.18 13.38
N LEU A 10 -28.73 -2.98 13.08
CA LEU A 10 -29.92 -2.48 12.37
C LEU A 10 -30.61 -1.35 13.16
N ASP A 11 -30.70 -1.50 14.48
CA ASP A 11 -31.34 -0.51 15.35
C ASP A 11 -30.56 0.81 15.35
N GLU A 12 -29.23 0.77 15.41
CA GLU A 12 -28.37 1.97 15.29
C GLU A 12 -28.62 2.71 13.97
N ILE A 13 -28.74 1.98 12.85
CA ILE A 13 -28.97 2.59 11.53
C ILE A 13 -30.35 3.24 11.48
N ARG A 14 -31.38 2.57 12.01
CA ARG A 14 -32.75 3.10 12.07
C ARG A 14 -32.85 4.33 12.94
N GLU A 15 -32.19 4.33 14.09
CA GLU A 15 -32.17 5.47 15.00
C GLU A 15 -31.51 6.70 14.37
N VAL A 16 -30.40 6.51 13.64
CA VAL A 16 -29.65 7.61 13.00
C VAL A 16 -30.34 8.12 11.74
N LEU A 17 -30.87 7.21 10.91
CA LEU A 17 -31.40 7.57 9.59
C LEU A 17 -32.90 7.87 9.59
N LYS A 18 -33.65 7.35 10.56
CA LYS A 18 -35.11 7.52 10.70
C LYS A 18 -35.83 7.21 9.39
N ASP A 19 -36.43 8.21 8.74
CA ASP A 19 -37.22 8.05 7.53
C ASP A 19 -36.41 7.53 6.33
N ASP A 20 -35.09 7.73 6.33
CA ASP A 20 -34.20 7.23 5.27
C ASP A 20 -33.66 5.83 5.52
N SER A 21 -34.03 5.20 6.65
CA SER A 21 -33.52 3.89 7.04
C SER A 21 -33.89 2.80 6.04
N GLU A 22 -35.14 2.72 5.60
CA GLU A 22 -35.60 1.69 4.65
C GLU A 22 -34.85 1.79 3.31
N PHE A 23 -34.64 3.01 2.81
CA PHE A 23 -33.85 3.29 1.61
C PHE A 23 -32.41 2.80 1.77
N PHE A 24 -31.78 3.11 2.90
CA PHE A 24 -30.40 2.74 3.17
C PHE A 24 -30.24 1.24 3.44
N GLU A 25 -31.18 0.61 4.13
CA GLU A 25 -31.24 -0.84 4.36
C GLU A 25 -31.26 -1.59 3.03
N ALA A 26 -32.13 -1.18 2.10
CA ALA A 26 -32.18 -1.75 0.76
C ALA A 26 -30.87 -1.50 -0.02
N ALA A 27 -30.27 -0.31 0.15
CA ALA A 27 -29.05 0.04 -0.55
C ALA A 27 -27.86 -0.86 -0.17
N TYR A 28 -27.77 -1.24 1.10
CA TYR A 28 -26.65 -2.01 1.66
C TYR A 28 -27.01 -3.45 2.02
N GLY A 29 -28.23 -3.90 1.72
CA GLY A 29 -28.68 -5.26 2.02
C GLY A 29 -28.66 -5.57 3.52
N ILE A 30 -29.06 -4.59 4.34
CA ILE A 30 -28.94 -4.68 5.80
C ILE A 30 -30.08 -5.56 6.33
N VAL A 31 -29.71 -6.55 7.15
CA VAL A 31 -30.62 -7.53 7.74
C VAL A 31 -30.36 -7.65 9.23
N VAL A 32 -31.34 -8.15 10.00
CA VAL A 32 -31.30 -8.21 11.47
C VAL A 32 -30.08 -8.97 12.00
N HIS A 33 -29.70 -10.07 11.34
CA HIS A 33 -28.53 -10.87 11.74
C HIS A 33 -27.19 -10.25 11.32
N GLY A 34 -27.22 -9.21 10.49
CA GLY A 34 -26.04 -8.61 9.90
C GLY A 34 -25.23 -9.57 9.02
N ASN A 35 -24.10 -9.11 8.51
CA ASN A 35 -23.18 -9.92 7.69
C ASN A 35 -21.88 -10.29 8.44
N TRP A 36 -21.71 -9.86 9.69
CA TRP A 36 -20.53 -10.09 10.51
C TRP A 36 -20.89 -10.14 12.00
N GLU A 37 -20.78 -11.32 12.63
CA GLU A 37 -20.94 -11.50 14.10
C GLU A 37 -22.21 -10.83 14.70
N GLY A 38 -23.36 -10.93 14.02
CA GLY A 38 -24.60 -10.29 14.48
C GLY A 38 -24.71 -8.80 14.16
N LYS A 39 -23.78 -8.25 13.38
CA LYS A 39 -23.69 -6.84 12.98
C LYS A 39 -23.40 -6.71 11.49
N THR A 40 -23.52 -5.50 10.97
CA THR A 40 -23.38 -5.19 9.56
C THR A 40 -22.13 -4.35 9.31
N ILE A 41 -21.24 -4.88 8.47
CA ILE A 41 -20.24 -4.10 7.75
C ILE A 41 -20.90 -3.60 6.46
N LEU A 42 -20.93 -2.28 6.26
CA LEU A 42 -21.63 -1.68 5.13
C LEU A 42 -20.95 -2.06 3.81
N GLN A 43 -21.62 -2.88 3.01
CA GLN A 43 -21.24 -3.26 1.65
C GLN A 43 -22.42 -2.94 0.72
N ARG A 44 -22.16 -2.24 -0.40
CA ARG A 44 -23.22 -1.87 -1.33
C ARG A 44 -23.82 -3.14 -1.96
N ALA A 45 -25.14 -3.28 -1.89
CA ALA A 45 -25.86 -4.48 -2.35
C ALA A 45 -26.63 -4.25 -3.65
N LEU A 46 -27.24 -3.08 -3.82
CA LEU A 46 -27.93 -2.67 -5.05
C LEU A 46 -27.11 -1.60 -5.79
N ASP A 47 -27.28 -1.46 -7.09
CA ASP A 47 -26.81 -0.28 -7.82
C ASP A 47 -27.81 0.89 -7.69
N ASP A 48 -27.46 2.05 -8.25
CA ASP A 48 -28.26 3.26 -8.12
C ASP A 48 -29.53 3.21 -8.98
N ALA A 49 -29.49 2.58 -10.16
CA ALA A 49 -30.66 2.44 -11.03
C ALA A 49 -31.71 1.48 -10.42
N SER A 50 -31.26 0.35 -9.88
CA SER A 50 -32.13 -0.58 -9.15
C SER A 50 -32.77 0.05 -7.92
N LEU A 51 -32.03 0.89 -7.20
CA LEU A 51 -32.53 1.58 -6.01
C LEU A 51 -33.52 2.68 -6.39
N ALA A 52 -33.23 3.45 -7.44
CA ALA A 52 -34.14 4.45 -7.99
C ALA A 52 -35.47 3.84 -8.41
N ALA A 53 -35.43 2.72 -9.15
CA ALA A 53 -36.63 2.00 -9.57
C ALA A 53 -37.47 1.50 -8.38
N ARG A 54 -36.82 0.93 -7.35
CA ARG A 54 -37.50 0.41 -6.15
C ARG A 54 -38.21 1.50 -5.35
N PHE A 55 -37.58 2.66 -5.19
CA PHE A 55 -38.11 3.77 -4.38
C PHE A 55 -38.82 4.85 -5.21
N LYS A 56 -38.99 4.63 -6.52
CA LYS A 56 -39.61 5.58 -7.46
C LYS A 56 -38.93 6.97 -7.40
N LEU A 57 -37.60 6.96 -7.36
CA LEU A 57 -36.77 8.15 -7.36
C LEU A 57 -36.16 8.36 -8.74
N ASP A 58 -35.73 9.59 -9.01
CA ASP A 58 -34.87 9.89 -10.14
C ASP A 58 -33.45 9.31 -9.87
N PRO A 59 -32.86 8.51 -10.80
CA PRO A 59 -31.53 7.94 -10.63
C PRO A 59 -30.45 8.95 -10.21
N GLU A 60 -30.51 10.18 -10.70
CA GLU A 60 -29.54 11.23 -10.37
C GLU A 60 -29.62 11.71 -8.90
N THR A 61 -30.75 11.47 -8.23
CA THR A 61 -30.95 11.86 -6.82
C THR A 61 -30.42 10.83 -5.82
N VAL A 62 -30.24 9.57 -6.26
CA VAL A 62 -29.79 8.47 -5.39
C VAL A 62 -28.40 8.73 -4.79
N PRO A 63 -27.37 9.15 -5.56
CA PRO A 63 -26.05 9.44 -5.01
C PRO A 63 -26.07 10.52 -3.92
N ALA A 64 -26.87 11.57 -4.11
CA ALA A 64 -27.01 12.67 -3.15
C ALA A 64 -27.63 12.17 -1.84
N LYS A 65 -28.74 11.42 -1.93
CA LYS A 65 -29.43 10.84 -0.76
C LYS A 65 -28.53 9.85 0.00
N LEU A 66 -27.79 8.99 -0.70
CA LEU A 66 -26.81 8.08 -0.08
C LEU A 66 -25.65 8.85 0.57
N THR A 67 -25.23 9.97 -0.01
CA THR A 67 -24.17 10.81 0.57
C THR A 67 -24.61 11.44 1.88
N ASP A 68 -25.84 11.96 1.96
CA ASP A 68 -26.41 12.48 3.20
C ASP A 68 -26.50 11.40 4.29
N CYS A 69 -27.04 10.22 3.97
CA CYS A 69 -27.12 9.09 4.91
C CYS A 69 -25.73 8.70 5.44
N ARG A 70 -24.74 8.60 4.54
CA ARG A 70 -23.35 8.29 4.92
C ARG A 70 -22.74 9.37 5.80
N ALA A 71 -23.05 10.64 5.57
CA ALA A 71 -22.55 11.74 6.39
C ALA A 71 -23.09 11.67 7.82
N ARG A 72 -24.39 11.38 8.00
CA ARG A 72 -25.00 11.19 9.31
C ARG A 72 -24.41 10.00 10.07
N LEU A 73 -24.27 8.85 9.41
CA LEU A 73 -23.62 7.68 10.01
C LEU A 73 -22.13 7.94 10.31
N LEU A 74 -21.43 8.68 9.46
CA LEU A 74 -20.04 9.07 9.68
C LEU A 74 -19.90 9.92 10.95
N SER A 75 -20.81 10.86 11.18
CA SER A 75 -20.83 11.70 12.38
C SER A 75 -20.89 10.84 13.66
N VAL A 76 -21.80 9.87 13.71
CA VAL A 76 -21.93 8.92 14.83
C VAL A 76 -20.70 8.01 14.92
N ARG A 77 -20.13 7.57 13.80
CA ARG A 77 -18.92 6.75 13.81
C ARG A 77 -17.72 7.50 14.38
N ASN A 78 -17.62 8.81 14.12
CA ASN A 78 -16.50 9.63 14.57
C ASN A 78 -16.45 9.83 16.09
N SER A 79 -17.56 9.61 16.82
CA SER A 79 -17.55 9.61 18.29
C SER A 79 -17.08 8.28 18.90
N ARG A 80 -16.91 7.23 18.09
CA ARG A 80 -16.46 5.91 18.55
C ARG A 80 -14.94 5.88 18.75
N ILE A 81 -14.49 5.04 19.67
CA ILE A 81 -13.05 4.78 19.87
C ILE A 81 -12.48 4.21 18.58
N ARG A 82 -11.49 4.91 18.01
CA ARG A 82 -10.77 4.44 16.82
C ARG A 82 -9.97 3.18 17.16
N PRO A 83 -9.91 2.19 16.27
CA PRO A 83 -9.01 1.05 16.46
C PRO A 83 -7.57 1.56 16.54
N GLY A 84 -6.72 0.81 17.25
CA GLY A 84 -5.29 1.08 17.21
C GLY A 84 -4.81 0.97 15.77
N THR A 85 -4.06 1.95 15.31
CA THR A 85 -3.27 1.80 14.08
C THR A 85 -1.91 1.27 14.45
N ASP A 86 -1.43 0.22 13.77
CA ASP A 86 -0.03 -0.18 13.91
C ASP A 86 0.85 0.93 13.32
N ASP A 87 1.58 1.63 14.17
CA ASP A 87 2.53 2.70 13.85
C ASP A 87 3.98 2.17 13.78
N LYS A 88 4.14 0.85 13.76
CA LYS A 88 5.44 0.20 13.63
C LYS A 88 6.02 0.39 12.24
N ILE A 89 7.24 0.91 12.19
CA ILE A 89 8.05 1.04 10.98
C ILE A 89 9.00 -0.16 10.90
N LEU A 90 8.91 -0.95 9.83
CA LEU A 90 9.74 -2.14 9.64
C LEU A 90 10.96 -1.84 8.76
N ALA A 91 12.16 -2.22 9.23
CA ALA A 91 13.39 -1.99 8.48
C ALA A 91 13.45 -2.75 7.16
N SER A 92 12.88 -3.96 7.11
CA SER A 92 12.82 -4.77 5.88
C SER A 92 11.99 -4.11 4.77
N TRP A 93 10.82 -3.58 5.12
CA TRP A 93 9.92 -2.94 4.16
C TRP A 93 10.48 -1.58 3.70
N ASN A 94 11.09 -0.82 4.61
CA ASN A 94 11.76 0.43 4.26
C ASN A 94 13.02 0.21 3.42
N GLY A 95 13.79 -0.84 3.71
CA GLY A 95 14.94 -1.23 2.89
C GLY A 95 14.53 -1.63 1.47
N LEU A 96 13.43 -2.37 1.32
CA LEU A 96 12.87 -2.70 0.00
C LEU A 96 12.41 -1.44 -0.74
N MET A 97 11.67 -0.56 -0.07
CA MET A 97 11.22 0.72 -0.63
C MET A 97 12.40 1.57 -1.07
N LEU A 98 13.44 1.69 -0.26
CA LEU A 98 14.66 2.43 -0.59
C LEU A 98 15.33 1.89 -1.85
N ALA A 99 15.49 0.56 -1.96
CA ALA A 99 16.09 -0.07 -3.13
C ALA A 99 15.29 0.25 -4.40
N THR A 100 13.97 0.06 -4.35
CA THR A 100 13.09 0.34 -5.50
C THR A 100 13.10 1.82 -5.91
N ILE A 101 13.06 2.75 -4.95
CA ILE A 101 13.07 4.19 -5.27
C ILE A 101 14.43 4.64 -5.82
N ALA A 102 15.53 4.07 -5.31
CA ALA A 102 16.88 4.35 -5.82
C ALA A 102 17.11 3.79 -7.23
N GLU A 103 16.47 2.67 -7.58
CA GLU A 103 16.44 2.17 -8.96
C GLU A 103 15.55 3.06 -9.84
N ALA A 104 14.36 3.44 -9.33
CA ALA A 104 13.43 4.30 -10.05
C ALA A 104 14.03 5.69 -10.36
N SER A 105 14.80 6.29 -9.44
CA SER A 105 15.48 7.56 -9.68
C SER A 105 16.43 7.46 -10.87
N GLN A 106 17.17 6.35 -11.01
CA GLN A 106 18.08 6.17 -12.15
C GLN A 106 17.35 6.12 -13.50
N VAL A 107 16.12 5.60 -13.54
CA VAL A 107 15.36 5.42 -14.80
C VAL A 107 14.41 6.60 -15.08
N LEU A 108 13.89 7.25 -14.05
CA LEU A 108 12.98 8.38 -14.18
C LEU A 108 13.76 9.70 -14.34
N ASP A 109 14.86 9.86 -13.61
CA ASP A 109 15.69 11.08 -13.71
C ASP A 109 16.58 11.07 -14.96
N SER A 110 16.88 9.89 -15.53
CA SER A 110 17.55 9.77 -16.84
C SER A 110 16.61 9.99 -18.04
N ARG A 111 15.28 9.94 -17.84
CA ARG A 111 14.28 10.21 -18.88
C ARG A 111 13.93 11.68 -19.04
N SER A 112 14.60 12.58 -18.31
CA SER A 112 14.62 14.03 -18.58
C SER A 112 15.45 14.36 -19.85
N LEU A 113 15.13 13.69 -20.97
CA LEU A 113 15.71 13.93 -22.30
C LEU A 113 14.91 14.98 -23.10
N LEU A 114 14.16 15.86 -22.41
CA LEU A 114 13.49 17.01 -23.02
C LEU A 114 14.17 18.31 -22.59
N PRO A 115 14.50 19.22 -23.53
CA PRO A 115 15.34 20.39 -23.32
C PRO A 115 14.60 21.56 -22.64
N THR A 116 13.68 21.28 -21.71
CA THR A 116 13.17 22.29 -20.78
C THR A 116 13.82 22.02 -19.43
N ALA A 117 14.93 22.71 -19.20
CA ALA A 117 15.88 22.54 -18.10
C ALA A 117 15.34 22.83 -16.68
N ASP A 118 14.02 22.94 -16.49
CA ASP A 118 13.41 23.38 -15.21
C ASP A 118 12.66 22.29 -14.45
N GLN A 119 12.56 21.06 -14.96
CA GLN A 119 11.90 19.96 -14.24
C GLN A 119 12.70 18.66 -14.30
N GLN A 120 13.86 18.67 -13.66
CA GLN A 120 14.48 17.42 -13.21
C GLN A 120 13.71 16.96 -11.98
N ASP A 121 12.82 15.99 -12.18
CA ASP A 121 11.83 15.55 -11.19
C ASP A 121 12.46 14.63 -10.12
N GLY A 122 13.51 15.13 -9.45
CA GLY A 122 14.35 14.43 -8.45
C GLY A 122 13.61 14.00 -7.16
N ARG A 123 12.28 13.91 -7.21
CA ARG A 123 11.40 13.42 -6.16
C ARG A 123 11.82 12.04 -5.70
N CYS A 124 12.17 11.14 -6.63
CA CYS A 124 12.63 9.79 -6.28
C CYS A 124 13.93 9.86 -5.47
N GLN A 125 14.90 10.67 -5.92
CA GLN A 125 16.16 10.83 -5.21
C GLN A 125 15.97 11.45 -3.81
N ILE A 126 15.10 12.46 -3.68
CA ILE A 126 14.75 13.07 -2.38
C ILE A 126 14.09 12.05 -1.45
N LEU A 127 13.16 11.22 -1.96
CA LEU A 127 12.48 10.20 -1.17
C LEU A 127 13.43 9.08 -0.73
N ALA A 128 14.32 8.63 -1.62
CA ALA A 128 15.36 7.66 -1.30
C ALA A 128 16.31 8.20 -0.22
N ALA A 129 16.80 9.44 -0.37
CA ALA A 129 17.69 10.07 0.59
C ALA A 129 17.04 10.18 1.99
N ARG A 130 15.78 10.64 2.05
CA ARG A 130 15.04 10.75 3.31
C ARG A 130 14.81 9.39 3.98
N ASN A 131 14.48 8.36 3.19
CA ASN A 131 14.31 7.01 3.73
C ASN A 131 15.64 6.46 4.28
N ALA A 132 16.73 6.61 3.52
CA ALA A 132 18.06 6.19 3.94
C ALA A 132 18.51 6.91 5.21
N GLU A 133 18.31 8.22 5.30
CA GLU A 133 18.61 9.01 6.50
C GLU A 133 17.84 8.50 7.72
N PHE A 134 16.54 8.26 7.57
CA PHE A 134 15.72 7.67 8.64
C PHE A 134 16.25 6.29 9.06
N LEU A 135 16.51 5.38 8.12
CA LEU A 135 17.02 4.04 8.42
C LEU A 135 18.35 4.09 9.18
N LEU A 136 19.26 4.99 8.78
CA LEU A 136 20.57 5.13 9.40
C LEU A 136 20.49 5.78 10.79
N LYS A 137 19.63 6.79 10.95
CA LYS A 137 19.49 7.53 12.21
C LYS A 137 18.70 6.75 13.25
N GLU A 138 17.52 6.27 12.86
CA GLU A 138 16.50 5.78 13.79
C GLU A 138 16.55 4.25 13.94
N LEU A 139 16.95 3.53 12.88
CA LEU A 139 16.96 2.07 12.87
C LEU A 139 18.37 1.47 12.98
N ARG A 140 19.44 2.26 13.00
CA ARG A 140 20.83 1.79 13.17
C ARG A 140 21.58 2.38 14.37
N PRO A 141 20.98 2.47 15.57
CA PRO A 141 21.69 2.97 16.75
C PRO A 141 22.88 2.08 17.09
N GLY A 142 24.06 2.68 17.31
CA GLY A 142 25.29 1.94 17.61
C GLY A 142 25.83 1.10 16.44
N GLY A 143 25.45 1.42 15.20
CA GLY A 143 25.99 0.78 13.99
C GLY A 143 25.36 -0.55 13.60
N LYS A 144 24.43 -1.10 14.41
CA LYS A 144 23.67 -2.32 14.12
C LYS A 144 22.24 -1.98 13.72
N LEU A 145 21.77 -2.55 12.61
CA LEU A 145 20.40 -2.37 12.14
C LEU A 145 19.42 -3.14 13.04
N LYS A 146 18.32 -2.48 13.43
CA LYS A 146 17.22 -3.03 14.23
C LYS A 146 16.05 -3.37 13.32
N HIS A 147 15.18 -4.27 13.78
CA HIS A 147 14.10 -4.80 12.95
C HIS A 147 12.93 -3.83 12.76
N SER A 148 12.59 -3.10 13.82
CA SER A 148 11.43 -2.22 13.82
C SER A 148 11.68 -0.97 14.65
N TRP A 149 10.93 0.08 14.35
CA TRP A 149 10.92 1.33 15.08
C TRP A 149 9.49 1.72 15.41
N ARG A 150 9.26 2.23 16.62
CA ARG A 150 7.95 2.76 17.06
C ARG A 150 8.17 3.90 18.04
N GLY A 151 7.61 5.07 17.78
CA GLY A 151 7.61 6.20 18.71
C GLY A 151 8.99 6.61 19.25
N GLY A 152 10.01 6.66 18.39
CA GLY A 152 11.37 7.07 18.77
C GLY A 152 12.24 5.96 19.37
N LYS A 153 11.76 4.71 19.39
CA LYS A 153 12.51 3.56 19.90
C LYS A 153 12.63 2.47 18.85
N ALA A 154 13.86 2.03 18.60
CA ALA A 154 14.14 0.84 17.81
C ALA A 154 13.99 -0.43 18.68
N ILE A 155 13.26 -1.41 18.17
CA ILE A 155 12.84 -2.64 18.87
C ILE A 155 13.32 -3.87 18.09
N ASN A 156 13.87 -4.84 18.84
CA ASN A 156 14.46 -6.12 18.41
C ASN A 156 15.72 -6.02 17.52
N GLU A 157 16.71 -6.87 17.81
CA GLU A 157 17.82 -7.17 16.92
C GLU A 157 17.40 -8.29 15.95
N VAL A 158 17.57 -8.08 14.65
CA VAL A 158 17.54 -9.18 13.68
C VAL A 158 18.71 -9.02 12.72
N PHE A 159 19.40 -10.13 12.48
CA PHE A 159 20.48 -10.28 11.53
C PHE A 159 19.89 -10.33 10.11
N LEU A 160 19.78 -9.19 9.43
CA LEU A 160 19.50 -9.16 8.00
C LEU A 160 20.76 -9.60 7.24
N ARG A 161 20.83 -10.88 6.85
CA ARG A 161 21.73 -11.32 5.78
C ARG A 161 21.12 -10.87 4.45
N ILE A 162 21.40 -9.64 4.07
CA ILE A 162 21.23 -9.21 2.68
C ILE A 162 22.26 -9.99 1.87
N THR A 163 21.90 -11.15 1.32
CA THR A 163 22.69 -11.72 0.23
C THR A 163 22.54 -10.79 -0.96
N PRO A 164 23.60 -10.15 -1.45
CA PRO A 164 23.51 -9.43 -2.71
C PRO A 164 23.19 -10.46 -3.78
N ARG A 165 21.99 -10.37 -4.36
CA ARG A 165 21.61 -11.14 -5.53
C ARG A 165 22.51 -10.64 -6.65
N ARG A 166 23.59 -11.38 -6.95
CA ARG A 166 24.43 -11.19 -8.14
C ARG A 166 23.53 -11.33 -9.37
N TYR A 167 23.01 -10.23 -9.88
CA TYR A 167 22.67 -10.11 -11.28
C TYR A 167 23.92 -9.62 -12.00
N TRP A 168 24.25 -10.27 -13.12
CA TRP A 168 25.37 -10.04 -14.01
C TRP A 168 26.67 -10.83 -13.73
N ASP A 169 26.67 -12.09 -14.17
CA ASP A 169 27.87 -12.72 -14.71
C ASP A 169 27.58 -13.17 -16.15
N CYS A 170 27.71 -12.23 -17.08
CA CYS A 170 27.87 -12.52 -18.50
C CYS A 170 29.30 -12.15 -18.88
N SER A 171 30.27 -12.85 -18.31
CA SER A 171 31.65 -12.87 -18.80
C SER A 171 31.97 -14.27 -19.34
N ASN A 172 31.43 -14.59 -20.52
CA ASN A 172 31.88 -15.73 -21.32
C ASN A 172 31.48 -15.54 -22.80
N SER A 173 32.28 -14.79 -23.54
CA SER A 173 32.55 -15.11 -24.95
C SER A 173 33.75 -14.31 -25.48
N ILE A 174 34.95 -14.66 -24.99
CA ILE A 174 36.19 -14.48 -25.76
C ILE A 174 36.86 -15.84 -25.76
N LYS A 175 36.64 -16.62 -26.85
CA LYS A 175 37.43 -17.81 -27.13
C LYS A 175 38.75 -17.37 -27.76
N PRO A 176 39.92 -17.76 -27.23
CA PRO A 176 41.17 -17.65 -27.96
C PRO A 176 41.20 -18.72 -29.07
N THR A 177 41.30 -18.28 -30.32
CA THR A 177 41.62 -19.14 -31.47
C THR A 177 43.12 -19.47 -31.44
N SER A 178 43.47 -20.67 -31.00
CA SER A 178 44.80 -21.26 -31.23
C SER A 178 44.73 -22.15 -32.47
N THR A 179 45.08 -21.58 -33.63
CA THR A 179 45.36 -22.36 -34.84
C THR A 179 46.71 -23.02 -34.69
N THR A 180 46.69 -24.34 -34.51
CA THR A 180 47.85 -25.23 -34.60
C THR A 180 48.41 -25.23 -36.02
N ASN A 181 49.60 -24.65 -36.22
CA ASN A 181 50.44 -24.93 -37.39
C ASN A 181 51.39 -26.07 -37.05
N GLY A 182 51.25 -27.19 -37.76
CA GLY A 182 52.13 -28.34 -37.66
C GLY A 182 53.46 -28.13 -38.37
N LEU A 183 54.50 -28.80 -37.85
CA LEU A 183 55.69 -29.24 -38.58
C LEU A 183 56.08 -30.64 -38.05
N PRO A 184 56.66 -31.52 -38.89
CA PRO A 184 56.55 -32.98 -38.80
C PRO A 184 57.73 -33.66 -38.06
N PRO A 185 57.73 -35.00 -37.87
CA PRO A 185 58.49 -35.67 -36.82
C PRO A 185 59.94 -35.95 -37.22
N GLN A 186 60.85 -35.87 -36.24
CA GLN A 186 62.21 -36.40 -36.35
C GLN A 186 62.20 -37.90 -36.01
N ARG A 187 62.73 -38.73 -36.91
CA ARG A 187 63.08 -40.14 -36.69
C ARG A 187 64.56 -40.21 -36.30
N ASN A 188 64.82 -41.05 -35.29
CA ASN A 188 66.11 -41.62 -34.81
C ASN A 188 67.32 -40.70 -34.71
#